data_AF-A0A3N5TFK3-F1
#
_entry.id   AF-A0A3N5TFK3-F1
#
_cell.length_a   1.000
_cell.length_b   1.000
_cell.length_c   1.000
_cell.angle_alpha   90.00
_cell.angle_beta   90.00
_cell.angle_gamma   90.00
#
_symmetry.space_group_name_H-M   'P 1'
#
loop_
_entity.id
_entity.type
_entity.pdbx_description
1 polymer ?
#
loop_
_entity_poly.entity_id
_entity_poly.type
_entity_poly.pdbx_seq_one_letter_code
_entity_poly.pdbx_strand_id
1 'polypeptide(L)'
;GGAALAFFVVLPKMLVYFMSYANPGLEPMPKLAMYLTFVARTILAFGIAFQIPFLMVMAGKAGFVQAAYFRAKRWYFYLAIVILAFLLTAGDLMATVLLALPLFLLYEAGSFLTALFNRRKKDQPPATADHVP
;
A
#
# COMPACT_ATOMS: atom_id res chain seq x y z
N GLY A 1 1.57 -3.08 12.24
CA GLY A 1 2.08 -3.05 10.86
C GLY A 1 1.94 -1.67 10.25
N GLY A 2 0.79 -1.39 9.62
CA GLY A 2 0.57 -0.14 8.87
C GLY A 2 0.78 1.15 9.66
N ALA A 3 0.19 1.27 10.86
CA ALA A 3 0.37 2.44 11.71
C ALA A 3 1.84 2.70 12.08
N ALA A 4 2.62 1.63 12.34
CA ALA A 4 4.04 1.75 12.64
C ALA A 4 4.85 2.20 11.42
N LEU A 5 4.56 1.67 10.22
CA LEU A 5 5.19 2.12 8.98
C LEU A 5 4.91 3.61 8.72
N ALA A 6 3.65 4.03 8.89
CA ALA A 6 3.26 5.43 8.75
C ALA A 6 4.03 6.32 9.73
N PHE A 7 4.05 5.95 11.00
CA PHE A 7 4.64 6.77 12.05
C PHE A 7 6.17 6.83 11.99
N PHE A 8 6.83 5.69 11.80
CA PHE A 8 8.30 5.61 11.86
C PHE A 8 9.00 5.83 10.52
N VAL A 9 8.32 5.66 9.39
CA VAL A 9 8.96 5.79 8.06
C VAL A 9 8.40 6.95 7.26
N VAL A 10 7.07 7.09 7.20
CA VAL A 10 6.44 8.08 6.31
C VAL A 10 6.44 9.47 6.93
N LEU A 11 5.98 9.61 8.17
CA LEU A 11 5.93 10.89 8.87
C LEU A 11 7.28 11.60 8.98
N PRO A 12 8.40 10.97 9.41
CA PRO A 12 9.67 11.68 9.48
C PRO A 12 10.15 12.17 8.12
N LYS A 13 9.96 11.38 7.06
CA LYS A 13 10.32 11.82 5.69
C LYS A 13 9.45 12.98 5.22
N MET A 14 8.16 12.96 5.53
CA MET A 14 7.24 14.06 5.23
C MET A 14 7.62 15.33 5.97
N LEU A 15 8.02 15.23 7.24
CA LEU A 15 8.49 16.37 8.03
C LEU A 15 9.77 16.98 7.48
N VAL A 16 10.75 16.16 7.11
CA VAL A 16 11.99 16.62 6.45
C VAL A 16 11.66 17.34 5.14
N TYR A 17 10.71 16.79 4.37
CA TYR A 17 10.23 17.43 3.16
C TYR A 17 9.52 18.77 3.44
N PHE A 18 8.65 18.85 4.44
CA PHE A 18 8.02 20.12 4.81
C PHE A 18 9.04 21.17 5.27
N MET A 19 10.09 20.76 5.97
CA MET A 19 11.19 21.64 6.35
C MET A 19 12.01 22.11 5.15
N SER A 20 12.06 21.35 4.05
CA SER A 20 12.75 21.77 2.82
C SER A 20 12.09 22.96 2.12
N TYR A 21 10.84 23.28 2.45
CA TYR A 21 10.18 24.51 2.01
C TYR A 21 10.59 25.74 2.83
N ALA A 22 11.30 25.58 3.96
CA ALA A 22 11.77 26.69 4.75
C ALA A 22 12.84 27.47 3.98
N ASN A 23 12.66 28.78 3.89
CA ASN A 23 13.63 29.72 3.32
C ASN A 23 13.75 30.93 4.28
N PRO A 24 14.83 31.74 4.25
CA PRO A 24 15.05 32.84 5.20
C PRO A 24 13.92 33.88 5.32
N GLY A 25 12.98 33.94 4.36
CA GLY A 25 11.77 34.79 4.41
C GLY A 25 10.44 34.04 4.51
N LEU A 26 10.46 32.71 4.63
CA LEU A 26 9.29 31.83 4.73
C LEU A 26 9.57 30.75 5.78
N GLU A 27 9.18 31.01 7.02
CA GLU A 27 9.15 29.97 8.06
C GLU A 27 7.89 29.13 7.88
N PRO A 28 8.01 27.82 7.58
CA PRO A 28 6.87 26.94 7.54
C PRO A 28 6.34 26.82 8.97
N MET A 29 5.17 27.42 9.22
CA MET A 29 4.45 27.29 10.49
C MET A 29 3.27 26.34 10.27
N PRO A 30 3.49 25.00 10.25
CA PRO A 30 2.39 24.07 10.17
C PRO A 30 1.49 24.25 11.40
N LYS A 31 0.24 24.64 11.16
CA LYS A 31 -0.77 24.73 12.22
C LYS A 31 -0.88 23.36 12.89
N LEU A 32 -0.74 23.30 14.21
CA LEU A 32 -0.78 22.05 14.98
C LEU A 32 -2.01 21.19 14.65
N ALA A 33 -3.17 21.83 14.51
CA ALA A 33 -4.41 21.14 14.13
C ALA A 33 -4.33 20.44 12.76
N MET A 34 -3.71 21.09 11.76
CA MET A 34 -3.52 20.53 10.42
C MET A 34 -2.50 19.39 10.45
N TYR A 35 -1.41 19.57 11.20
CA TYR A 35 -0.41 18.54 11.40
C TYR A 35 -1.01 17.28 12.05
N LEU A 36 -1.73 17.42 13.17
CA LEU A 36 -2.36 16.28 13.84
C LEU A 36 -3.41 15.60 12.95
N THR A 37 -4.18 16.37 12.18
CA THR A 37 -5.14 15.82 11.22
C THR A 37 -4.44 15.03 10.12
N PHE A 38 -3.34 15.55 9.57
CA PHE A 38 -2.52 14.86 8.57
C PHE A 38 -1.93 13.56 9.13
N VAL A 39 -1.35 13.61 10.34
CA VAL A 39 -0.80 12.44 11.04
C VAL A 39 -1.86 11.38 11.26
N ALA A 40 -3.01 11.74 11.83
CA ALA A 40 -4.10 10.81 12.10
C ALA A 40 -4.63 10.16 10.81
N ARG A 41 -4.87 10.96 9.76
CA ARG A 41 -5.31 10.46 8.45
C ARG A 41 -4.29 9.53 7.81
N THR A 42 -3.00 9.87 7.89
CA THR A 42 -1.91 9.03 7.36
C THR A 42 -1.84 7.70 8.08
N ILE A 43 -1.86 7.71 9.42
CA ILE A 43 -1.85 6.47 10.23
C ILE A 43 -3.05 5.58 9.89
N LEU A 44 -4.26 6.16 9.81
CA LEU A 44 -5.46 5.42 9.46
C LEU A 44 -5.39 4.85 8.03
N ALA A 45 -4.99 5.66 7.05
CA ALA A 45 -4.85 5.23 5.66
C ALA A 45 -3.86 4.07 5.51
N PHE A 46 -2.69 4.16 6.16
CA PHE A 46 -1.72 3.07 6.16
C PHE A 46 -2.18 1.84 6.95
N GLY A 47 -2.91 2.04 8.05
CA GLY A 47 -3.52 0.95 8.80
C GLY A 47 -4.45 0.11 7.93
N ILE A 48 -5.32 0.77 7.16
CA ILE A 48 -6.24 0.13 6.22
C ILE A 48 -5.46 -0.48 5.04
N ALA A 49 -4.52 0.26 4.46
CA ALA A 49 -3.71 -0.22 3.33
C ALA A 49 -2.89 -1.47 3.68
N PHE A 50 -2.45 -1.61 4.94
CA PHE A 50 -1.74 -2.80 5.41
C PHE A 50 -2.59 -4.08 5.43
N GLN A 51 -3.92 -3.96 5.33
CA GLN A 51 -4.80 -5.12 5.19
C GLN A 51 -4.84 -5.63 3.74
N ILE A 52 -4.53 -4.79 2.75
CA ILE A 52 -4.58 -5.14 1.33
C ILE A 52 -3.73 -6.38 0.99
N PRO A 53 -2.46 -6.50 1.43
CA PRO A 53 -1.66 -7.69 1.16
C PRO A 53 -2.30 -8.97 1.70
N PHE A 54 -2.85 -8.92 2.91
CA PHE A 54 -3.53 -10.06 3.52
C PHE A 54 -4.78 -10.45 2.72
N LEU A 55 -5.61 -9.48 2.34
CA LEU A 55 -6.80 -9.71 1.52
C LEU A 55 -6.46 -10.28 0.14
N MET A 56 -5.39 -9.79 -0.50
CA MET A 56 -4.93 -10.32 -1.80
C MET A 56 -4.52 -11.79 -1.70
N VAL A 57 -3.84 -12.18 -0.62
CA VAL A 57 -3.42 -13.58 -0.39
C VAL A 57 -4.64 -14.46 -0.13
N MET A 58 -5.57 -14.00 0.71
CA MET A 58 -6.81 -14.72 1.01
C MET A 58 -7.68 -14.91 -0.24
N ALA A 59 -7.87 -13.86 -1.04
CA ALA A 59 -8.62 -13.94 -2.29
C ALA A 59 -7.98 -14.91 -3.30
N GLY A 60 -6.64 -14.94 -3.36
CA GLY A 60 -5.92 -15.91 -4.18
C GLY A 60 -6.05 -17.35 -3.70
N LYS A 61 -5.98 -17.58 -2.38
CA LYS A 61 -6.13 -18.91 -1.77
C LYS A 61 -7.54 -19.48 -1.93
N ALA A 62 -8.56 -18.62 -1.82
CA ALA A 62 -9.96 -18.96 -2.02
C ALA A 62 -10.31 -19.24 -3.50
N GLY A 63 -9.42 -18.89 -4.45
CA GLY A 63 -9.65 -19.08 -5.87
C GLY A 63 -10.51 -17.98 -6.53
N PHE A 64 -10.91 -16.95 -5.77
CA PHE A 64 -11.69 -15.84 -6.31
C PHE A 64 -10.91 -15.01 -7.33
N VAL A 65 -9.60 -14.86 -7.15
CA VAL A 65 -8.76 -14.01 -8.00
C VAL A 65 -7.39 -14.66 -8.22
N GLN A 66 -7.00 -14.87 -9.48
CA GLN A 66 -5.66 -15.40 -9.79
C GLN A 66 -4.57 -14.34 -9.58
N ALA A 67 -3.35 -14.77 -9.24
CA ALA A 67 -2.20 -13.87 -9.13
C ALA A 67 -1.90 -13.10 -10.44
N ALA A 68 -2.29 -13.66 -11.59
CA ALA A 68 -2.19 -13.00 -12.89
C ALA A 68 -3.14 -11.79 -13.01
N TYR A 69 -4.30 -11.80 -12.35
CA TYR A 69 -5.25 -10.69 -12.38
C TYR A 69 -4.67 -9.43 -11.72
N PHE A 70 -4.06 -9.59 -10.54
CA PHE A 70 -3.39 -8.47 -9.88
C PHE A 70 -2.28 -7.90 -10.76
N ARG A 71 -1.52 -8.74 -11.46
CA ARG A 71 -0.48 -8.29 -12.40
C ARG A 71 -1.04 -7.58 -13.64
N ALA A 72 -2.13 -8.07 -14.22
CA ALA A 72 -2.76 -7.45 -15.39
C ALA A 72 -3.36 -6.08 -15.06
N LYS A 73 -3.88 -5.89 -13.84
CA LYS A 73 -4.53 -4.66 -13.40
C LYS A 73 -3.67 -3.74 -12.52
N ARG A 74 -2.35 -3.92 -12.51
CA ARG A 74 -1.40 -3.10 -11.73
C ARG A 74 -1.65 -1.61 -11.84
N TRP A 75 -1.88 -1.14 -13.07
CA TRP A 75 -2.07 0.27 -13.35
C TRP A 75 -3.30 0.87 -12.63
N TYR A 76 -4.39 0.12 -12.48
CA TYR A 76 -5.57 0.57 -11.74
C TYR A 76 -5.26 0.76 -10.25
N PHE A 77 -4.51 -0.18 -9.66
CA PHE A 77 -4.11 -0.08 -8.25
C PHE A 77 -3.12 1.05 -8.02
N TYR A 78 -2.14 1.21 -8.93
CA TYR A 78 -1.20 2.32 -8.85
C TYR A 78 -1.91 3.67 -8.96
N LEU A 79 -2.87 3.80 -9.90
CA LEU A 79 -3.68 5.00 -10.03
C LEU A 79 -4.50 5.27 -8.75
N ALA A 80 -5.16 4.26 -8.18
CA ALA A 80 -5.91 4.40 -6.94
C ALA A 80 -5.04 4.85 -5.77
N ILE A 81 -3.84 4.29 -5.63
CA ILE A 81 -2.86 4.67 -4.60
C ILE A 81 -2.41 6.12 -4.78
N VAL A 82 -2.12 6.55 -6.00
CA VAL A 82 -1.73 7.95 -6.28
C VAL A 82 -2.87 8.91 -5.96
N ILE A 83 -4.10 8.60 -6.37
CA ILE A 83 -5.28 9.43 -6.07
C ILE A 83 -5.49 9.56 -4.56
N LEU A 84 -5.42 8.43 -3.83
CA LEU A 84 -5.55 8.44 -2.37
C LEU A 84 -4.43 9.25 -1.71
N ALA A 85 -3.19 9.08 -2.16
CA ALA A 85 -2.05 9.83 -1.65
C ALA A 85 -2.21 11.34 -1.91
N PHE A 86 -2.63 11.71 -3.12
CA PHE A 86 -2.84 13.10 -3.53
C PHE A 86 -3.94 13.80 -2.72
N LEU A 87 -5.04 13.10 -2.45
CA LEU A 87 -6.10 13.59 -1.56
C LEU A 87 -5.60 13.77 -0.12
N LEU A 88 -4.71 12.89 0.35
CA LEU A 88 -4.18 12.93 1.71
C LEU A 88 -3.17 14.06 1.92
N THR A 89 -2.37 14.36 0.89
CA THR A 89 -1.35 15.42 0.88
C THR A 89 -1.89 16.76 0.40
N ALA A 90 -3.22 16.90 0.29
CA ALA A 90 -3.89 18.11 -0.19
C ALA A 90 -3.37 18.62 -1.55
N GLY A 91 -2.92 17.70 -2.41
CA GLY A 91 -2.48 18.00 -3.77
C GLY A 91 -0.99 18.30 -3.95
N ASP A 92 -0.16 18.21 -2.90
CA ASP A 92 1.29 18.36 -3.03
C ASP A 92 1.90 17.18 -3.79
N LEU A 93 2.48 17.42 -4.97
CA LEU A 93 3.02 16.38 -5.86
C LEU A 93 4.17 15.59 -5.24
N MET A 94 5.13 16.26 -4.57
CA MET A 94 6.30 15.60 -4.02
C MET A 94 5.93 14.80 -2.77
N ALA A 95 5.09 15.36 -1.89
CA ALA A 95 4.51 14.61 -0.78
C ALA A 95 3.71 13.41 -1.29
N THR A 96 2.91 13.57 -2.35
CA THR A 96 2.13 12.47 -2.96
C THR A 96 3.04 11.32 -3.36
N VAL A 97 4.14 11.59 -4.06
CA VAL A 97 5.10 10.56 -4.49
C VAL A 97 5.75 9.88 -3.30
N LEU A 98 6.16 10.66 -2.29
CA LEU A 98 6.79 10.15 -1.08
C LEU A 98 5.85 9.23 -0.29
N LEU A 99 4.54 9.50 -0.29
CA LEU A 99 3.51 8.68 0.34
C LEU A 99 3.12 7.47 -0.52
N ALA A 100 3.04 7.63 -1.84
CA ALA A 100 2.66 6.57 -2.76
C ALA A 100 3.68 5.44 -2.81
N LEU A 101 4.98 5.74 -2.71
CA LEU A 101 6.08 4.77 -2.69
C LEU A 101 5.87 3.60 -1.71
N PRO A 102 5.70 3.83 -0.40
CA PRO A 102 5.46 2.74 0.56
C PRO A 102 4.12 2.02 0.33
N LEU A 103 3.10 2.68 -0.22
CA LEU A 103 1.83 2.03 -0.58
C LEU A 103 1.98 1.11 -1.80
N PHE A 104 2.76 1.49 -2.80
CA PHE A 104 3.12 0.61 -3.93
C PHE A 104 3.87 -0.62 -3.44
N LEU A 105 4.80 -0.45 -2.50
CA LEU A 105 5.56 -1.55 -1.93
C LEU A 105 4.63 -2.54 -1.20
N LEU A 106 3.64 -2.04 -0.46
CA LEU A 106 2.61 -2.87 0.16
C LEU A 106 1.83 -3.68 -0.87
N TYR A 107 1.36 -3.03 -1.94
CA TYR A 107 0.62 -3.71 -3.00
C TYR A 107 1.46 -4.79 -3.71
N GLU A 108 2.70 -4.47 -4.07
CA GLU A 108 3.58 -5.42 -4.78
C GLU A 108 3.94 -6.60 -3.87
N ALA A 109 4.18 -6.35 -2.57
CA ALA A 109 4.37 -7.40 -1.58
C ALA A 109 3.15 -8.34 -1.49
N GLY A 110 1.93 -7.79 -1.48
CA GLY A 110 0.69 -8.57 -1.53
C GLY A 110 0.59 -9.44 -2.78
N SER A 111 0.79 -8.83 -3.95
CA SER A 111 0.76 -9.52 -5.25
C SER A 111 1.78 -10.66 -5.33
N PHE A 112 3.00 -10.41 -4.83
CA PHE A 112 4.08 -11.39 -4.77
C PHE A 112 3.75 -12.56 -3.83
N LEU A 113 3.27 -12.26 -2.62
CA LEU A 113 2.85 -13.29 -1.66
C LEU A 113 1.72 -14.15 -2.24
N THR A 114 0.72 -13.55 -2.87
CA THR A 114 -0.35 -14.31 -3.54
C THR A 114 0.20 -15.24 -4.60
N ALA A 115 1.15 -14.78 -5.43
CA ALA A 115 1.78 -15.63 -6.44
C ALA A 115 2.58 -16.80 -5.83
N LEU A 116 3.30 -16.56 -4.74
CA LEU A 116 4.09 -17.56 -4.03
C LEU A 116 3.21 -18.65 -3.41
N PHE A 117 2.14 -18.26 -2.71
CA PHE A 117 1.25 -19.22 -2.04
C PHE A 117 0.37 -20.00 -3.02
N ASN A 118 -0.05 -19.40 -4.14
CA ASN A 118 -0.93 -20.08 -5.10
C ASN A 118 -0.18 -21.06 -6.01
N ARG A 119 1.15 -20.87 -6.20
CA ARG A 119 2.00 -21.80 -6.96
C ARG A 119 2.03 -23.20 -6.36
N ARG A 120 2.11 -23.32 -5.03
CA ARG A 120 2.11 -24.61 -4.32
C ARG A 120 0.85 -25.45 -4.54
N LYS A 121 -0.28 -24.85 -4.93
CA LYS A 121 -1.54 -25.58 -5.15
C LYS A 121 -1.57 -26.28 -6.51
N LYS A 122 -0.74 -25.85 -7.47
CA LYS A 122 -0.63 -26.47 -8.80
C LYS A 122 0.29 -27.70 -8.80
N ASP A 123 1.07 -27.90 -7.74
CA ASP A 123 2.01 -29.01 -7.58
C ASP A 123 1.43 -30.19 -6.77
N GLN A 124 0.13 -30.21 -6.46
CA GLN A 124 -0.51 -31.45 -6.02
C GLN A 124 -0.76 -32.33 -7.26
N PRO A 125 -0.10 -33.49 -7.38
CA PRO A 125 -0.40 -34.44 -8.44
C PRO A 125 -1.90 -34.77 -8.36
N PRO A 126 -2.60 -34.91 -9.50
CA PRO A 126 -3.97 -35.37 -9.49
C PRO A 126 -4.00 -36.68 -8.71
N ALA A 127 -4.75 -36.70 -7.59
CA ALA A 127 -5.03 -37.92 -6.87
C ALA A 127 -5.52 -38.94 -7.90
N THR A 128 -4.78 -40.03 -8.00
CA THR A 128 -5.01 -41.13 -8.92
C THR A 128 -6.50 -41.43 -8.98
N ALA A 129 -7.02 -41.44 -10.21
CA ALA A 129 -8.35 -41.92 -10.52
C ALA A 129 -8.40 -43.44 -10.27
N ASP A 130 -8.36 -43.83 -9.01
CA ASP A 130 -8.59 -45.20 -8.58
C ASP A 130 -10.01 -45.27 -8.03
N HIS A 131 -10.95 -45.57 -8.93
CA HIS A 131 -11.89 -46.68 -8.80
C HIS A 131 -13.09 -46.50 -9.75
N VAL A 132 -13.03 -47.21 -10.88
CA VAL A 132 -14.18 -47.81 -11.56
C VAL A 132 -13.73 -49.19 -12.05
N PRO A 133 -14.56 -50.24 -12.05
CA PRO A 133 -15.86 -50.45 -11.39
C PRO A 133 -15.80 -51.48 -10.24
#